data_AF-A0A7Y0HCB4-F1
#
_entry.id   AF-A0A7Y0HCB4-F1
#
_cell.length_a   1.000
_cell.length_b   1.000
_cell.length_c   1.000
_cell.angle_alpha   90.00
_cell.angle_beta   90.00
_cell.angle_gamma   90.00
#
_symmetry.space_group_name_H-M   'P 1'
#
loop_
_entity.id
_entity.type
_entity.pdbx_description
1 polymer ?
#
loop_
_entity_poly.entity_id
_entity_poly.type
_entity_poly.pdbx_seq_one_letter_code
_entity_poly.pdbx_strand_id
1 'polypeptide(L)'
;MSVIIRAAVLLTIMFLTACSTQFTPQSRVEIADNTSLELADPPKQLIIDNWQQVLHVSHQDQQHTLLAQLTIDDRQGINLVVMTVQGMPIFILEKPPGAPIKSTKMLPIAGVDPRYILADIMLVHWPVAEINKRLHGAVMQDKVGERRITHDEQLLVTINFSGSVTQLINFQRNYKIQFQRVEQ
;
A
#
# COMPACT_ATOMS: atom_id res chain seq x y z
N MET A 1 -41.68 32.05 -26.36
CA MET A 1 -40.46 31.21 -26.45
C MET A 1 -40.82 29.92 -27.18
N SER A 2 -40.21 29.69 -28.33
CA SER A 2 -40.52 28.54 -29.20
C SER A 2 -40.29 27.21 -28.48
N VAL A 3 -41.15 26.22 -28.72
CA VAL A 3 -41.05 24.84 -28.19
C VAL A 3 -39.67 24.23 -28.49
N ILE A 4 -39.08 24.63 -29.61
CA ILE A 4 -37.73 24.21 -30.05
C ILE A 4 -36.65 24.69 -29.07
N ILE A 5 -36.78 25.91 -28.52
CA ILE A 5 -35.83 26.46 -27.55
C ILE A 5 -35.93 25.71 -26.22
N ARG A 6 -37.14 25.31 -25.81
CA ARG A 6 -37.34 24.52 -24.58
C ARG A 6 -36.75 23.11 -24.71
N ALA A 7 -36.91 22.48 -25.86
CA ALA A 7 -36.35 21.15 -26.13
C ALA A 7 -34.82 21.16 -26.19
N ALA A 8 -34.22 22.19 -26.82
CA ALA A 8 -32.77 22.36 -26.86
C ALA A 8 -32.17 22.55 -25.46
N VAL A 9 -32.81 23.35 -24.60
CA VAL A 9 -32.35 23.54 -23.20
C VAL A 9 -32.44 22.25 -22.40
N LEU A 10 -33.50 21.46 -22.56
CA LEU A 10 -33.67 20.19 -21.85
C LEU A 10 -32.63 19.15 -22.26
N LEU A 11 -32.27 19.09 -23.54
CA LEU A 11 -31.26 18.18 -24.06
C LEU A 11 -29.86 18.54 -23.52
N THR A 12 -29.52 19.83 -23.45
CA THR A 12 -28.23 20.30 -22.91
C THR A 12 -28.07 20.00 -21.40
N ILE A 13 -29.16 20.06 -20.63
CA ILE A 13 -29.14 19.71 -19.19
C ILE A 13 -28.88 18.20 -19.00
N MET A 14 -29.38 17.35 -19.90
CA MET A 14 -29.22 15.89 -19.80
C MET A 14 -27.78 15.41 -20.09
N PHE A 15 -27.00 16.17 -20.87
CA PHE A 15 -25.59 15.87 -21.13
C PHE A 15 -24.66 16.29 -19.98
N LEU A 16 -25.08 17.19 -19.09
CA LEU A 16 -24.26 17.66 -17.98
C LEU A 16 -24.18 16.67 -16.80
N THR A 17 -25.07 15.68 -16.71
CA THR A 17 -25.07 14.69 -15.62
C THR A 17 -24.22 13.45 -15.91
N ALA A 18 -23.64 13.32 -17.11
CA ALA A 18 -22.85 12.13 -17.50
C ALA A 18 -21.39 12.13 -16.98
N CYS A 19 -20.92 13.24 -16.39
CA CYS A 19 -19.57 13.35 -15.83
C CYS A 19 -19.60 13.48 -14.29
N SER A 20 -20.27 12.59 -13.59
CA SER A 20 -19.93 12.31 -12.19
C SER A 20 -18.98 11.11 -12.15
N THR A 21 -17.79 11.25 -12.71
CA THR A 21 -16.71 10.30 -12.50
C THR A 21 -16.42 10.29 -11.00
N GLN A 22 -16.81 9.22 -10.30
CA GLN A 22 -16.48 9.03 -8.90
C GLN A 22 -14.96 9.11 -8.77
N PHE A 23 -14.50 10.15 -8.08
CA PHE A 23 -13.11 10.36 -7.76
C PHE A 23 -12.73 9.30 -6.72
N THR A 24 -12.31 8.12 -7.17
CA THR A 24 -11.75 7.11 -6.27
C THR A 24 -10.50 7.72 -5.66
N PRO A 25 -10.41 7.89 -4.33
CA PRO A 25 -9.24 8.51 -3.74
C PRO A 25 -7.99 7.72 -4.13
N GLN A 26 -6.86 8.40 -4.31
CA GLN A 26 -5.53 7.85 -4.68
C GLN A 26 -4.96 6.83 -3.69
N SER A 27 -5.79 6.30 -2.79
CA SER A 27 -5.54 5.36 -1.72
C SER A 27 -5.69 3.90 -2.15
N ARG A 28 -5.50 3.56 -3.43
CA ARG A 28 -5.50 2.16 -3.90
C ARG A 28 -4.25 1.89 -4.72
N VAL A 29 -3.66 0.71 -4.51
CA VAL A 29 -2.52 0.22 -5.30
C VAL A 29 -2.82 -1.18 -5.84
N GLU A 30 -2.40 -1.44 -7.07
CA GLU A 30 -2.54 -2.75 -7.71
C GLU A 30 -1.40 -3.67 -7.26
N ILE A 31 -1.64 -4.62 -6.35
CA ILE A 31 -0.56 -5.50 -5.86
C ILE A 31 -0.29 -6.67 -6.81
N ALA A 32 -1.24 -7.03 -7.67
CA ALA A 32 -1.11 -8.03 -8.74
C ALA A 32 -2.20 -7.76 -9.81
N ASP A 33 -2.26 -8.56 -10.87
CA ASP A 33 -3.27 -8.38 -11.91
C ASP A 33 -4.67 -8.61 -11.33
N ASN A 34 -5.58 -7.68 -11.62
CA ASN A 34 -6.95 -7.65 -11.08
C ASN A 34 -7.02 -7.66 -9.55
N THR A 35 -5.91 -7.38 -8.86
CA THR A 35 -5.82 -7.47 -7.40
C THR A 35 -5.29 -6.16 -6.84
N SER A 36 -6.11 -5.48 -6.04
CA SER A 36 -5.77 -4.18 -5.48
C SER A 36 -5.98 -4.11 -3.98
N LEU A 37 -5.15 -3.31 -3.31
CA LEU A 37 -5.25 -3.02 -1.88
C LEU A 37 -5.58 -1.55 -1.65
N GLU A 38 -6.61 -1.30 -0.85
CA GLU A 38 -6.91 0.03 -0.33
C GLU A 38 -5.99 0.39 0.85
N LEU A 39 -5.20 1.45 0.67
CA LEU A 39 -4.30 2.08 1.64
C LEU A 39 -5.08 2.97 2.63
N ALA A 40 -5.77 2.31 3.55
CA ALA A 40 -6.61 2.96 4.53
C ALA A 40 -5.92 3.21 5.88
N ASP A 41 -6.68 3.80 6.80
CA ASP A 41 -6.22 3.99 8.18
C ASP A 41 -5.88 2.66 8.87
N PRO A 42 -4.89 2.67 9.78
CA PRO A 42 -4.55 1.50 10.58
C PRO A 42 -5.74 1.07 11.46
N PRO A 43 -5.86 -0.23 11.79
CA PRO A 43 -6.84 -0.71 12.77
C PRO A 43 -6.64 0.02 14.10
N LYS A 44 -7.73 0.38 14.79
CA LYS A 44 -7.68 1.21 16.02
C LYS A 44 -6.79 0.63 17.13
N GLN A 45 -6.63 -0.69 17.17
CA GLN A 45 -5.82 -1.38 18.18
C GLN A 45 -4.37 -1.63 17.73
N LEU A 46 -4.03 -1.32 16.48
CA LEU A 46 -2.69 -1.52 15.96
C LEU A 46 -1.81 -0.33 16.37
N ILE A 47 -0.96 -0.55 17.36
CA ILE A 47 0.07 0.40 17.78
C ILE A 47 1.43 -0.21 17.43
N ILE A 48 2.20 0.51 16.62
CA ILE A 48 3.58 0.16 16.29
C ILE A 48 4.43 1.35 16.69
N ASP A 49 5.27 1.17 17.69
CA ASP A 49 6.24 2.16 18.11
C ASP A 49 7.66 1.60 17.91
N ASN A 50 8.57 2.45 17.46
CA ASN A 50 9.97 2.12 17.21
C ASN A 50 10.21 0.89 16.31
N TRP A 51 9.35 0.66 15.29
CA TRP A 51 9.64 -0.37 14.31
C TRP A 51 10.72 0.14 13.36
N GLN A 52 11.90 -0.46 13.45
CA GLN A 52 13.03 -0.15 12.61
C GLN A 52 13.54 -1.45 11.98
N GLN A 53 13.62 -1.47 10.66
CA GLN A 53 14.08 -2.63 9.90
C GLN A 53 15.09 -2.23 8.85
N VAL A 54 16.04 -3.12 8.61
CA VAL A 54 16.76 -3.21 7.35
C VAL A 54 15.84 -3.91 6.34
N LEU A 55 15.63 -3.28 5.19
CA LEU A 55 14.88 -3.86 4.07
C LEU A 55 15.87 -4.27 2.99
N HIS A 56 15.94 -5.57 2.70
CA HIS A 56 16.63 -6.08 1.51
C HIS A 56 15.59 -6.28 0.41
N VAL A 57 15.55 -5.34 -0.53
CA VAL A 57 14.63 -5.34 -1.67
C VAL A 57 15.36 -5.93 -2.87
N SER A 58 14.79 -6.96 -3.47
CA SER A 58 15.24 -7.53 -4.75
C SER A 58 14.12 -7.41 -5.77
N HIS A 59 14.39 -6.81 -6.92
CA HIS A 59 13.47 -6.72 -8.04
C HIS A 59 14.25 -6.95 -9.32
N GLN A 60 13.93 -8.03 -10.04
CA GLN A 60 14.74 -8.51 -11.18
C GLN A 60 16.22 -8.66 -10.77
N ASP A 61 17.15 -8.03 -11.49
CA ASP A 61 18.59 -8.08 -11.21
C ASP A 61 19.07 -6.98 -10.25
N GLN A 62 18.15 -6.14 -9.74
CA GLN A 62 18.48 -5.03 -8.84
C GLN A 62 18.26 -5.41 -7.39
N GLN A 63 19.25 -5.10 -6.55
CA GLN A 63 19.19 -5.25 -5.11
C GLN A 63 19.44 -3.92 -4.43
N HIS A 64 18.59 -3.60 -3.46
CA HIS A 64 18.69 -2.41 -2.64
C HIS A 64 18.62 -2.79 -1.16
N THR A 65 19.50 -2.19 -0.36
CA THR A 65 19.42 -2.26 1.10
C THR A 65 18.99 -0.89 1.61
N LEU A 66 17.87 -0.85 2.31
CA LEU A 66 17.25 0.36 2.84
C LEU A 66 17.06 0.23 4.35
N LEU A 67 16.89 1.35 5.03
CA LEU A 67 16.39 1.38 6.40
C LEU A 67 14.99 1.95 6.38
N ALA A 68 14.06 1.30 7.08
CA ALA A 68 12.69 1.76 7.23
C ALA A 68 12.35 1.94 8.71
N GLN A 69 11.72 3.06 9.01
CA GLN A 69 11.19 3.38 10.32
C GLN A 69 9.69 3.61 10.21
N LEU A 70 8.92 2.92 11.03
CA LEU A 70 7.46 2.97 11.04
C LEU A 70 6.97 3.27 12.45
N THR A 71 6.09 4.27 12.54
CA THR A 71 5.28 4.53 13.71
C THR A 71 3.82 4.53 13.31
N ILE A 72 3.00 3.86 14.13
CA ILE A 72 1.55 3.79 13.99
C ILE A 72 0.92 4.01 15.35
N ASP A 73 0.05 5.02 15.43
CA ASP A 73 -0.84 5.22 16.56
C ASP A 73 -2.16 5.89 16.12
N ASP A 74 -3.12 5.95 17.03
CA ASP A 74 -4.47 6.48 16.78
C ASP A 74 -4.52 8.02 16.65
N ARG A 75 -3.49 8.74 17.09
CA ARG A 75 -3.39 10.20 17.07
C ARG A 75 -2.69 10.72 15.83
N GLN A 76 -1.57 10.10 15.45
CA GLN A 76 -0.70 10.49 14.34
C GLN A 76 -1.00 9.71 13.06
N GLY A 77 -1.65 8.55 13.17
CA GLY A 77 -1.92 7.67 12.04
C GLY A 77 -0.66 6.90 11.64
N ILE A 78 -0.27 6.96 10.37
CA ILE A 78 0.92 6.25 9.86
C ILE A 78 2.03 7.26 9.57
N ASN A 79 3.21 7.04 10.13
CA ASN A 79 4.44 7.71 9.72
C ASN A 79 5.48 6.66 9.29
N LEU A 80 5.92 6.73 8.03
CA LEU A 80 6.90 5.84 7.45
C LEU A 80 8.04 6.67 6.85
N VAL A 81 9.25 6.45 7.33
CA VAL A 81 10.47 7.02 6.77
C VAL A 81 11.30 5.89 6.18
N VAL A 82 11.66 6.01 4.91
CA VAL A 82 12.59 5.09 4.26
C VAL A 82 13.82 5.86 3.82
N MET A 83 14.99 5.33 4.17
CA MET A 83 16.29 5.98 4.00
C MET A 83 17.32 4.99 3.46
N THR A 84 18.41 5.52 2.91
CA THR A 84 19.57 4.72 2.57
C THR A 84 20.24 4.21 3.84
N VAL A 85 21.12 3.22 3.74
CA VAL A 85 21.91 2.73 4.90
C VAL A 85 22.80 3.80 5.53
N GLN A 86 23.10 4.87 4.81
CA GLN A 86 23.85 6.04 5.30
C GLN A 86 22.94 7.06 6.02
N GLY A 87 21.65 6.76 6.19
CA GLY A 87 20.69 7.62 6.88
C GLY A 87 20.13 8.76 6.04
N MET A 88 20.37 8.78 4.71
CA MET A 88 19.77 9.80 3.84
C MET A 88 18.32 9.43 3.51
N PRO A 89 17.33 10.27 3.84
CA PRO A 89 15.94 9.99 3.51
C PRO A 89 15.74 9.84 2.00
N ILE A 90 15.07 8.76 1.61
CA ILE A 90 14.64 8.53 0.23
C ILE A 90 13.24 9.08 0.06
N PHE A 91 12.34 8.71 0.97
CA PHE A 91 11.01 9.26 1.03
C PHE A 91 10.46 9.21 2.45
N ILE A 92 9.47 10.05 2.66
CA ILE A 92 8.62 10.08 3.85
C ILE A 92 7.18 9.86 3.37
N LEU A 93 6.44 9.02 4.08
CA LEU A 93 5.02 8.81 3.89
C LEU A 93 4.29 9.07 5.20
N GLU A 94 3.29 9.94 5.14
CA GLU A 94 2.46 10.31 6.26
C GLU A 94 1.00 10.08 5.90
N LYS A 95 0.25 9.45 6.81
CA LYS A 95 -1.19 9.31 6.70
C LYS A 95 -1.84 9.63 8.05
N PRO A 96 -2.17 10.91 8.30
CA PRO A 96 -2.95 11.28 9.48
C PRO A 96 -4.33 10.59 9.46
N PRO A 97 -4.94 10.35 10.64
CA PRO A 97 -6.26 9.72 10.72
C PRO A 97 -7.30 10.47 9.89
N GLY A 98 -8.01 9.76 9.00
CA GLY A 98 -9.03 10.37 8.13
C GLY A 98 -8.50 11.29 7.03
N ALA A 99 -7.18 11.47 6.91
CA ALA A 99 -6.57 12.31 5.88
C ALA A 99 -6.01 11.47 4.71
N PRO A 100 -5.87 12.08 3.50
CA PRO A 100 -5.16 11.46 2.40
C PRO A 100 -3.70 11.16 2.74
N ILE A 101 -3.12 10.18 2.03
CA ILE A 101 -1.69 9.88 2.11
C ILE A 101 -0.90 11.05 1.53
N LYS A 102 0.09 11.52 2.28
CA LYS A 102 1.11 12.46 1.81
C LYS A 102 2.42 11.70 1.64
N SER A 103 3.08 11.88 0.51
CA SER A 103 4.39 11.30 0.27
C SER A 103 5.35 12.35 -0.26
N THR A 104 6.50 12.46 0.38
CA THR A 104 7.58 13.38 0.01
C THR A 104 8.76 12.54 -0.44
N LYS A 105 9.10 12.62 -1.74
CA LYS A 105 10.28 11.96 -2.31
C LYS A 105 11.46 12.91 -2.24
N MET A 106 12.55 12.47 -1.64
CA MET A 106 13.77 13.27 -1.41
C MET A 106 14.91 12.81 -2.31
N LEU A 107 14.96 11.52 -2.63
CA LEU A 107 15.88 10.96 -3.61
C LEU A 107 15.13 10.24 -4.72
N PRO A 108 15.54 10.38 -5.99
CA PRO A 108 14.97 9.61 -7.08
C PRO A 108 15.42 8.15 -6.96
N ILE A 109 14.47 7.25 -6.70
CA ILE A 109 14.66 5.82 -6.89
C ILE A 109 13.75 5.40 -8.03
N ALA A 110 14.38 5.05 -9.16
CA ALA A 110 13.66 4.59 -10.33
C ALA A 110 12.79 3.37 -9.95
N GLY A 111 11.52 3.40 -10.36
CA GLY A 111 10.60 2.28 -10.19
C GLY A 111 10.03 2.06 -8.78
N VAL A 112 10.41 2.86 -7.77
CA VAL A 112 9.88 2.71 -6.40
C VAL A 112 8.83 3.79 -6.10
N ASP A 113 7.57 3.37 -6.00
CA ASP A 113 6.48 4.19 -5.48
C ASP A 113 6.26 3.86 -3.99
N PRO A 114 6.44 4.83 -3.06
CA PRO A 114 6.28 4.67 -1.61
C PRO A 114 4.97 3.99 -1.19
N ARG A 115 3.91 4.16 -1.98
CA ARG A 115 2.60 3.55 -1.71
C ARG A 115 2.63 2.02 -1.75
N TYR A 116 3.50 1.44 -2.57
CA TYR A 116 3.67 -0.03 -2.62
C TYR A 116 4.43 -0.55 -1.40
N ILE A 117 5.44 0.19 -0.93
CA ILE A 117 6.15 -0.17 0.31
C ILE A 117 5.18 -0.11 1.50
N LEU A 118 4.30 0.91 1.54
CA LEU A 118 3.24 0.93 2.56
C LEU A 118 2.31 -0.27 2.44
N ALA A 119 1.90 -0.64 1.23
CA ALA A 119 1.07 -1.82 1.01
C ALA A 119 1.75 -3.08 1.54
N ASP A 120 3.01 -3.30 1.22
CA ASP A 120 3.81 -4.44 1.70
C ASP A 120 3.87 -4.46 3.23
N ILE A 121 4.11 -3.31 3.87
CA ILE A 121 4.09 -3.16 5.34
C ILE A 121 2.70 -3.49 5.90
N MET A 122 1.62 -3.02 5.28
CA MET A 122 0.25 -3.33 5.71
C MET A 122 0.01 -4.84 5.65
N LEU A 123 0.39 -5.50 4.55
CA LEU A 123 0.25 -6.95 4.39
C LEU A 123 1.03 -7.73 5.47
N VAL A 124 2.19 -7.23 5.89
CA VAL A 124 3.00 -7.83 6.95
C VAL A 124 2.35 -7.65 8.33
N HIS A 125 1.86 -6.44 8.65
CA HIS A 125 1.54 -6.07 10.02
C HIS A 125 0.04 -6.08 10.37
N TRP A 126 -0.86 -5.91 9.40
CA TRP A 126 -2.27 -5.74 9.72
C TRP A 126 -2.90 -7.12 9.96
N PRO A 127 -3.98 -7.21 10.76
CA PRO A 127 -4.75 -8.45 10.85
C PRO A 127 -5.32 -8.84 9.49
N VAL A 128 -5.28 -10.13 9.17
CA VAL A 128 -5.77 -10.66 7.87
C VAL A 128 -7.24 -10.29 7.62
N ALA A 129 -8.08 -10.28 8.66
CA ALA A 129 -9.47 -9.85 8.55
C ALA A 129 -9.61 -8.37 8.12
N GLU A 130 -8.69 -7.50 8.53
CA GLU A 130 -8.69 -6.09 8.13
C GLU A 130 -8.14 -5.90 6.72
N ILE A 131 -7.14 -6.69 6.32
CA ILE A 131 -6.67 -6.71 4.94
C ILE A 131 -7.77 -7.17 4.00
N ASN A 132 -8.47 -8.26 4.30
CA ASN A 132 -9.52 -8.80 3.42
C ASN A 132 -10.72 -7.85 3.21
N LYS A 133 -10.96 -6.89 4.11
CA LYS A 133 -11.98 -5.83 3.89
C LYS A 133 -11.58 -4.84 2.79
N ARG A 134 -10.29 -4.76 2.48
CA ARG A 134 -9.63 -3.72 1.67
C ARG A 134 -8.91 -4.29 0.45
N LEU A 135 -8.75 -5.61 0.43
CA LEU A 135 -8.20 -6.38 -0.66
C LEU A 135 -9.35 -6.71 -1.62
N HIS A 136 -9.19 -6.33 -2.87
CA HIS A 136 -10.15 -6.58 -3.93
C HIS A 136 -9.54 -7.53 -4.95
N GLY A 137 -10.33 -8.48 -5.43
CA GLY A 137 -9.89 -9.46 -6.44
C GLY A 137 -8.98 -10.55 -5.91
N ALA A 138 -8.76 -10.66 -4.60
CA ALA A 138 -8.03 -11.78 -4.00
C ALA A 138 -8.47 -11.99 -2.55
N VAL A 139 -8.01 -13.09 -1.97
CA VAL A 139 -8.20 -13.40 -0.55
C VAL A 139 -6.85 -13.64 0.08
N MET A 140 -6.65 -13.02 1.24
CA MET A 140 -5.54 -13.27 2.12
C MET A 140 -5.92 -14.34 3.16
N GLN A 141 -5.04 -15.31 3.34
CA GLN A 141 -5.17 -16.39 4.31
C GLN A 141 -4.00 -16.36 5.27
N ASP A 142 -4.28 -16.63 6.55
CA ASP A 142 -3.28 -16.79 7.59
C ASP A 142 -3.07 -18.27 7.88
N LYS A 143 -1.82 -18.72 7.86
CA LYS A 143 -1.37 -20.04 8.27
C LYS A 143 -0.27 -19.86 9.32
N VAL A 144 0.02 -20.93 10.07
CA VAL A 144 1.06 -20.86 11.10
C VAL A 144 2.41 -20.48 10.45
N GLY A 145 2.90 -19.29 10.78
CA GLY A 145 4.18 -18.76 10.28
C GLY A 145 4.15 -18.24 8.83
N GLU A 146 2.99 -18.18 8.18
CA GLU A 146 2.89 -17.76 6.77
C GLU A 146 1.55 -17.11 6.45
N ARG A 147 1.56 -16.03 5.67
CA ARG A 147 0.37 -15.50 4.99
C ARG A 147 0.47 -15.69 3.49
N ARG A 148 -0.68 -15.94 2.86
CA ARG A 148 -0.78 -16.08 1.41
C ARG A 148 -1.90 -15.21 0.86
N ILE A 149 -1.66 -14.60 -0.30
CA ILE A 149 -2.71 -13.94 -1.09
C ILE A 149 -2.92 -14.76 -2.36
N THR A 150 -4.16 -15.13 -2.61
CA THR A 150 -4.55 -15.94 -3.77
C THR A 150 -5.74 -15.33 -4.51
N HIS A 151 -5.74 -15.41 -5.83
CA HIS A 151 -6.88 -15.13 -6.71
C HIS A 151 -7.14 -16.38 -7.54
N ASP A 152 -8.36 -16.95 -7.47
CA ASP A 152 -8.72 -18.19 -8.18
C ASP A 152 -7.67 -19.30 -8.05
N GLU A 153 -7.24 -19.57 -6.81
CA GLU A 153 -6.18 -20.53 -6.43
C GLU A 153 -4.75 -20.19 -6.90
N GLN A 154 -4.58 -19.19 -7.76
CA GLN A 154 -3.26 -18.68 -8.14
C GLN A 154 -2.63 -17.93 -6.96
N LEU A 155 -1.42 -18.36 -6.58
CA LEU A 155 -0.63 -17.72 -5.54
C LEU A 155 0.00 -16.41 -6.06
N LEU A 156 -0.38 -15.28 -5.47
CA LEU A 156 0.09 -13.95 -5.86
C LEU A 156 1.21 -13.44 -4.96
N VAL A 157 1.02 -13.58 -3.63
CA VAL A 157 1.96 -13.10 -2.61
C VAL A 157 2.09 -14.12 -1.50
N THR A 158 3.32 -14.31 -1.01
CA THR A 158 3.60 -15.03 0.25
C THR A 158 4.35 -14.14 1.21
N ILE A 159 4.03 -14.28 2.50
CA ILE A 159 4.75 -13.62 3.60
C ILE A 159 5.12 -14.71 4.59
N ASN A 160 6.41 -14.97 4.76
CA ASN A 160 6.92 -15.97 5.68
C ASN A 160 7.51 -15.28 6.91
N PHE A 161 7.12 -15.72 8.09
CA PHE A 161 7.60 -15.21 9.38
C PHE A 161 8.58 -16.22 9.98
N SER A 162 9.86 -15.86 10.07
CA SER A 162 10.91 -16.75 10.57
C SER A 162 11.81 -16.01 11.57
N GLY A 163 11.49 -16.13 12.86
CA GLY A 163 12.26 -15.50 13.94
C GLY A 163 12.32 -13.97 13.78
N SER A 164 13.52 -13.44 13.54
CA SER A 164 13.77 -12.01 13.34
C SER A 164 13.60 -11.52 11.90
N VAL A 165 13.33 -12.43 10.96
CA VAL A 165 13.22 -12.12 9.54
C VAL A 165 11.80 -12.39 9.05
N THR A 166 11.21 -11.39 8.41
CA THR A 166 9.98 -11.56 7.62
C THR A 166 10.35 -11.46 6.14
N GLN A 167 9.85 -12.37 5.31
CA GLN A 167 10.08 -12.35 3.88
C GLN A 167 8.75 -12.26 3.12
N LEU A 168 8.58 -11.17 2.39
CA LEU A 168 7.48 -10.99 1.45
C LEU A 168 7.99 -11.27 0.02
N ILE A 169 7.24 -12.08 -0.73
CA ILE A 169 7.50 -12.36 -2.15
C ILE A 169 6.22 -12.07 -2.92
N ASN A 170 6.32 -11.26 -3.97
CA ASN A 170 5.25 -11.05 -4.94
C ASN A 170 5.64 -11.75 -6.25
N PHE A 171 4.95 -12.85 -6.56
CA PHE A 171 5.30 -13.71 -7.68
C PHE A 171 5.01 -13.09 -9.04
N GLN A 172 3.98 -12.24 -9.13
CA GLN A 172 3.58 -11.66 -10.40
C GLN A 172 4.38 -10.39 -10.73
N ARG A 173 4.70 -9.60 -9.70
CA ARG A 173 5.53 -8.38 -9.83
C ARG A 173 7.03 -8.65 -9.73
N ASN A 174 7.45 -9.91 -9.57
CA ASN A 174 8.85 -10.35 -9.55
C ASN A 174 9.74 -9.59 -8.55
N TYR A 175 9.25 -9.35 -7.34
CA TYR A 175 10.04 -8.77 -6.26
C TYR A 175 9.95 -9.54 -4.95
N LYS A 176 10.98 -9.34 -4.12
CA LYS A 176 11.10 -9.87 -2.77
C LYS A 176 11.58 -8.77 -1.83
N ILE A 177 11.01 -8.72 -0.64
CA ILE A 177 11.48 -7.87 0.46
C ILE A 177 11.75 -8.75 1.66
N GLN A 178 12.96 -8.65 2.21
CA GLN A 178 13.27 -9.20 3.53
C GLN A 178 13.32 -8.04 4.54
N PHE A 179 12.52 -8.16 5.58
CA PHE A 179 12.47 -7.26 6.71
C PHE A 179 13.29 -7.90 7.83
N GLN A 180 14.38 -7.25 8.23
CA GLN A 180 15.23 -7.69 9.32
C GLN A 180 15.33 -6.61 10.37
N ARG A 181 15.13 -6.98 11.64
CA ARG A 181 15.24 -6.02 12.75
C ARG A 181 16.66 -5.47 12.80
N VAL A 182 16.79 -4.16 13.02
CA VAL A 182 18.09 -3.55 13.32
C VAL A 182 18.58 -4.11 14.66
N GLU A 183 19.70 -4.82 14.66
CA GLU A 183 20.37 -5.22 15.90
C GLU A 183 20.91 -3.95 16.58
N GLN A 184 20.55 -3.76 17.85
CA GLN A 184 21.04 -2.67 18.69
C GLN A 184 22.33 -3.08 19.39
#